data_AF-A0A940CBK8-F1
#
_entry.id   AF-A0A940CBK8-F1
#
_cell.length_a   1.000
_cell.length_b   1.000
_cell.length_c   1.000
_cell.angle_alpha   90.00
_cell.angle_beta   90.00
_cell.angle_gamma   90.00
#
_symmetry.space_group_name_H-M   'P 1'
#
loop_
_entity.id
_entity.type
_entity.pdbx_description
1 polymer ?
#
loop_
_entity_poly.entity_id
_entity_poly.type
_entity_poly.pdbx_seq_one_letter_code
_entity_poly.pdbx_strand_id
1 'polypeptide(L)'
;MMYSDKWKTWTAKLDFKTCFTCRGNHGKIYKINENVHPKPPIHPHCRCVIEKLKAIFAGAATNQGLNGADWYLKEYGILPEYYITKDYAEKIGYKSYLGNLFLVAPGKMLFKGKYKNLNGHLPEKSGRVWYEADINYEWGYRGTERIVFSNDGLIFVTYDHFYTFYEIK
;
A
#
# COMPACT_ATOMS: atom_id res chain seq x y z
N MET A 1 -17.72 7.83 -3.65
CA MET A 1 -16.72 6.78 -3.37
C MET A 1 -16.60 5.91 -4.61
N MET A 2 -15.40 5.81 -5.20
CA MET A 2 -15.17 5.04 -6.43
C MET A 2 -14.72 3.61 -6.09
N TYR A 3 -15.09 2.65 -6.92
CA TYR A 3 -14.71 1.25 -6.79
C TYR A 3 -13.84 0.81 -7.98
N SER A 4 -13.01 -0.19 -7.72
CA SER A 4 -12.23 -0.89 -8.73
C SER A 4 -13.13 -1.74 -9.63
N ASP A 5 -12.79 -1.78 -10.92
CA ASP A 5 -13.40 -2.71 -11.87
C ASP A 5 -12.53 -3.96 -12.07
N LYS A 6 -11.31 -3.96 -11.51
CA LYS A 6 -10.31 -5.02 -11.66
C LYS A 6 -10.17 -5.87 -10.40
N TRP A 7 -10.49 -5.30 -9.23
CA TRP A 7 -10.15 -5.88 -7.95
C TRP A 7 -11.32 -5.93 -6.96
N LYS A 8 -11.28 -6.94 -6.11
CA LYS A 8 -12.12 -7.09 -4.92
C LYS A 8 -11.25 -7.40 -3.72
N THR A 9 -11.75 -7.13 -2.51
CA THR A 9 -11.01 -7.33 -1.27
C THR A 9 -11.83 -8.14 -0.27
N TRP A 10 -11.12 -8.83 0.62
CA TRP A 10 -11.70 -9.50 1.76
C TRP A 10 -11.76 -8.55 2.96
N THR A 11 -12.97 -8.26 3.41
CA THR A 11 -13.21 -7.37 4.55
C THR A 11 -13.70 -8.19 5.74
N ALA A 12 -13.06 -8.06 6.89
CA ALA A 12 -13.48 -8.66 8.14
C ALA A 12 -13.89 -7.56 9.12
N LYS A 13 -15.00 -7.73 9.84
CA LYS A 13 -15.30 -6.87 10.99
C LYS A 13 -14.31 -7.18 12.12
N LEU A 14 -13.27 -6.37 12.27
CA LEU A 14 -12.21 -6.56 13.26
C LEU A 14 -12.64 -6.12 14.66
N ASP A 15 -12.52 -7.03 15.62
CA ASP A 15 -12.62 -6.80 17.07
C ASP A 15 -11.91 -7.94 17.83
N PHE A 16 -12.03 -7.96 19.16
CA PHE A 16 -11.44 -9.00 20.01
C PHE A 16 -11.97 -10.42 19.76
N LYS A 17 -13.15 -10.56 19.11
CA LYS A 17 -13.74 -11.87 18.76
C LYS A 17 -13.27 -12.39 17.41
N THR A 18 -12.51 -11.59 16.67
CA THR A 18 -12.08 -11.93 15.32
C THR A 18 -10.94 -12.93 15.39
N CYS A 19 -11.14 -14.12 14.81
CA CYS A 19 -10.12 -15.15 14.75
C CYS A 19 -8.93 -14.72 13.89
N PHE A 20 -7.78 -15.39 14.09
CA PHE A 20 -6.55 -15.09 13.34
C PHE A 20 -6.72 -15.26 11.83
N THR A 21 -7.49 -16.24 11.36
CA THR A 21 -7.75 -16.45 9.93
C THR A 21 -8.50 -15.28 9.30
N CYS A 22 -9.59 -14.83 9.92
CA CYS A 22 -10.34 -13.67 9.44
C CYS A 22 -9.52 -12.38 9.47
N ARG A 23 -8.72 -12.19 10.53
CA ARG A 23 -7.81 -11.05 10.66
C ARG A 23 -6.71 -11.07 9.60
N GLY A 24 -6.11 -12.23 9.33
CA GLY A 24 -5.06 -12.38 8.32
C GLY A 24 -5.56 -12.16 6.89
N ASN A 25 -6.81 -12.51 6.61
CA ASN A 25 -7.42 -12.27 5.30
C ASN A 25 -7.92 -10.83 5.11
N HIS A 26 -8.11 -10.05 6.18
CA HIS A 26 -8.60 -8.68 6.06
C HIS A 26 -7.66 -7.83 5.20
N GLY A 27 -8.19 -7.19 4.16
CA GLY A 27 -7.44 -6.35 3.22
C GLY A 27 -6.86 -7.10 2.03
N LYS A 28 -6.87 -8.44 2.03
CA LYS A 28 -6.35 -9.24 0.92
C LYS A 28 -7.13 -8.99 -0.37
N ILE A 29 -6.40 -8.71 -1.45
CA ILE A 29 -6.91 -8.33 -2.75
C ILE A 29 -6.92 -9.53 -3.70
N TYR A 30 -8.00 -9.64 -4.47
CA TYR A 30 -8.22 -10.66 -5.49
C TYR A 30 -8.64 -10.00 -6.80
N LYS A 31 -8.42 -10.66 -7.94
CA LYS A 31 -9.02 -10.17 -9.20
C LYS A 31 -10.53 -10.24 -9.11
N ILE A 32 -11.22 -9.33 -9.80
CA ILE A 32 -12.69 -9.24 -9.75
C ILE A 32 -13.37 -10.58 -10.11
N ASN A 33 -12.83 -11.27 -11.11
CA ASN A 33 -13.35 -12.55 -11.62
C ASN A 33 -12.71 -13.79 -10.96
N GLU A 34 -11.83 -13.61 -9.99
CA GLU A 34 -11.17 -14.73 -9.31
C GLU A 34 -12.14 -15.48 -8.40
N ASN A 35 -12.12 -16.81 -8.45
CA ASN A 35 -12.91 -17.62 -7.53
C ASN A 35 -12.17 -17.77 -6.19
N VAL A 36 -12.62 -17.03 -5.18
CA VAL A 36 -11.96 -16.99 -3.86
C VAL A 36 -12.43 -18.17 -3.03
N HIS A 37 -11.51 -19.06 -2.67
CA HIS A 37 -11.77 -20.22 -1.81
C HIS A 37 -10.81 -20.27 -0.62
N PRO A 38 -11.32 -20.53 0.59
CA PRO A 38 -12.74 -20.63 0.94
C PRO A 38 -13.45 -19.27 0.86
N LYS A 39 -14.71 -19.25 0.41
CA LYS A 39 -15.52 -18.03 0.35
C LYS A 39 -16.13 -17.73 1.73
N PRO A 40 -16.12 -16.47 2.21
CA PRO A 40 -16.78 -16.15 3.46
C PRO A 40 -18.32 -16.30 3.35
N PRO A 41 -19.00 -16.73 4.42
CA PRO A 41 -18.46 -17.06 5.75
C PRO A 41 -17.74 -18.42 5.79
N ILE A 42 -16.60 -18.51 6.49
CA ILE A 42 -15.76 -19.73 6.51
C ILE A 42 -15.86 -20.54 7.82
N HIS A 43 -16.57 -20.03 8.81
CA HIS A 43 -16.84 -20.70 10.09
C HIS A 43 -18.06 -20.04 10.76
N PRO A 44 -18.65 -20.66 11.81
CA PRO A 44 -19.72 -20.02 12.58
C PRO A 44 -19.31 -18.64 13.09
N HIS A 45 -20.22 -17.66 13.04
CA HIS A 45 -19.97 -16.25 13.41
C HIS A 45 -18.88 -15.53 12.60
N CYS A 46 -18.47 -16.06 11.43
CA CYS A 46 -17.60 -15.34 10.51
C CYS A 46 -18.32 -14.09 9.98
N ARG A 47 -17.75 -12.91 10.24
CA ARG A 47 -18.26 -11.60 9.77
C ARG A 47 -17.37 -11.04 8.66
N CYS A 48 -16.95 -11.92 7.76
CA CYS A 48 -16.18 -11.54 6.59
C CYS A 48 -17.09 -11.43 5.37
N VAL A 49 -16.69 -10.57 4.44
CA VAL A 49 -17.33 -10.42 3.12
C VAL A 49 -16.25 -10.25 2.06
N ILE A 50 -16.59 -10.57 0.81
CA ILE A 50 -15.82 -10.13 -0.36
C ILE A 50 -16.59 -8.99 -1.00
N GLU A 51 -15.95 -7.85 -1.16
CA GLU A 51 -16.54 -6.64 -1.74
C GLU A 51 -15.61 -6.00 -2.77
N LYS A 52 -16.13 -5.10 -3.61
CA LYS A 52 -15.29 -4.40 -4.58
C LYS A 52 -14.25 -3.56 -3.84
N LEU A 53 -13.01 -3.61 -4.32
CA LEU A 53 -11.93 -2.81 -3.76
C LEU A 53 -12.24 -1.33 -4.02
N LYS A 54 -11.98 -0.47 -3.03
CA LYS A 54 -12.10 0.98 -3.22
C LYS A 54 -10.94 1.48 -4.10
N ALA A 55 -11.23 2.50 -4.90
CA ALA A 55 -10.25 3.10 -5.79
C ALA A 55 -10.18 4.62 -5.60
N ILE A 56 -9.01 5.19 -5.85
CA ILE A 56 -8.71 6.62 -5.77
C ILE A 56 -8.11 7.03 -7.12
N PHE A 57 -8.50 8.20 -7.64
CA PHE A 57 -7.88 8.74 -8.85
C PHE A 57 -6.45 9.17 -8.56
N ALA A 58 -5.54 8.91 -9.50
CA ALA A 58 -4.21 9.47 -9.46
C ALA A 58 -4.26 11.01 -9.26
N GLY A 59 -3.41 11.53 -8.39
CA GLY A 59 -3.39 12.91 -7.96
C GLY A 59 -4.30 13.21 -6.75
N ALA A 60 -5.02 12.21 -6.22
CA ALA A 60 -5.88 12.37 -5.04
C ALA A 60 -5.50 11.45 -3.87
N ALA A 61 -4.47 10.60 -4.01
CA ALA A 61 -4.07 9.68 -2.95
C ALA A 61 -2.98 10.25 -2.01
N THR A 62 -2.35 11.35 -2.40
CA THR A 62 -1.30 12.01 -1.60
C THR A 62 -1.61 13.49 -1.41
N ASN A 63 -1.01 14.10 -0.39
CA ASN A 63 -1.13 15.53 -0.10
C ASN A 63 -0.42 16.42 -1.14
N GLN A 64 0.27 15.81 -2.10
CA GLN A 64 1.06 16.49 -3.13
C GLN A 64 0.31 16.67 -4.47
N GLY A 65 -0.94 16.19 -4.58
CA GLY A 65 -1.73 16.33 -5.79
C GLY A 65 -1.03 15.74 -7.02
N LEU A 66 -0.91 16.52 -8.10
CA LEU A 66 -0.20 16.12 -9.32
C LEU A 66 1.33 15.99 -9.14
N ASN A 67 1.89 16.49 -8.04
CA ASN A 67 3.29 16.26 -7.66
C ASN A 67 3.47 14.99 -6.81
N GLY A 68 2.37 14.28 -6.55
CA GLY A 68 2.35 13.05 -5.78
C GLY A 68 2.94 11.86 -6.49
N ALA A 69 3.42 10.89 -5.72
CA ALA A 69 3.89 9.62 -6.25
C ALA A 69 2.78 8.84 -6.98
N ASP A 70 1.54 8.98 -6.55
CA ASP A 70 0.38 8.36 -7.19
C ASP A 70 0.17 8.89 -8.62
N TRP A 71 0.28 10.20 -8.83
CA TRP A 71 0.25 10.79 -10.17
C TRP A 71 1.47 10.42 -11.01
N TYR A 72 2.68 10.61 -10.46
CA TYR A 72 3.92 10.39 -11.20
C TYR A 72 4.12 8.94 -11.63
N LEU A 73 3.80 7.97 -10.77
CA LEU A 73 3.87 6.56 -11.14
C LEU A 73 2.83 6.22 -12.21
N LYS A 74 1.65 6.85 -12.16
CA LYS A 74 0.59 6.61 -13.13
C LYS A 74 0.94 7.16 -14.52
N GLU A 75 1.45 8.38 -14.56
CA GLU A 75 1.70 9.11 -15.81
C GLU A 75 3.07 8.77 -16.42
N TYR A 76 4.10 8.64 -15.58
CA TYR A 76 5.49 8.53 -16.02
C TYR A 76 6.15 7.20 -15.66
N GLY A 77 5.52 6.38 -14.81
CA GLY A 77 6.09 5.09 -14.37
C GLY A 77 7.30 5.21 -13.44
N ILE A 78 7.57 6.41 -12.91
CA ILE A 78 8.71 6.70 -12.05
C ILE A 78 8.27 7.45 -10.79
N LEU A 79 9.06 7.35 -9.72
CA LEU A 79 8.86 8.17 -8.53
C LEU A 79 9.36 9.60 -8.76
N PRO A 80 8.73 10.61 -8.15
CA PRO A 80 9.24 11.98 -8.12
C PRO A 80 10.68 12.09 -7.58
N GLU A 81 11.40 13.15 -7.97
CA GLU A 81 12.81 13.36 -7.60
C GLU A 81 13.06 13.63 -6.10
N TYR A 82 12.00 13.87 -5.32
CA TYR A 82 12.11 14.01 -3.87
C TYR A 82 12.21 12.66 -3.13
N TYR A 83 12.16 11.53 -3.84
CA TYR A 83 12.44 10.23 -3.24
C TYR A 83 13.93 9.92 -3.20
N ILE A 84 14.39 9.44 -2.04
CA ILE A 84 15.75 8.89 -1.87
C ILE A 84 15.68 7.47 -1.34
N THR A 85 16.66 6.63 -1.66
CA THR A 85 16.71 5.27 -1.10
C THR A 85 16.99 5.32 0.39
N LYS A 86 16.48 4.34 1.14
CA LYS A 86 16.84 4.15 2.55
C LYS A 86 18.36 4.11 2.75
N ASP A 87 19.06 3.36 1.91
CA ASP A 87 20.51 3.20 2.01
C ASP A 87 21.24 4.52 1.83
N TYR A 88 20.79 5.38 0.90
CA TYR A 88 21.34 6.71 0.72
C TYR A 88 21.05 7.60 1.93
N ALA A 89 19.81 7.59 2.43
CA ALA A 89 19.42 8.34 3.63
C ALA A 89 20.31 7.93 4.82
N GLU A 90 20.53 6.64 5.05
CA GLU A 90 21.37 6.12 6.13
C GLU A 90 22.84 6.57 5.98
N LYS A 91 23.36 6.62 4.75
CA LYS A 91 24.72 7.15 4.47
C LYS A 91 24.88 8.63 4.83
N ILE A 92 23.84 9.45 4.64
CA ILE A 92 23.86 10.87 5.00
C ILE A 92 23.41 11.14 6.44
N GLY A 93 23.28 10.10 7.27
CA GLY A 93 23.05 10.23 8.71
C GLY A 93 21.62 9.99 9.19
N TYR A 94 20.71 9.51 8.33
CA TYR A 94 19.37 9.10 8.76
C TYR A 94 19.46 7.91 9.73
N LYS A 95 18.76 8.03 10.84
CA LYS A 95 18.60 7.02 11.88
C LYS A 95 17.12 6.93 12.23
N SER A 96 16.49 5.80 11.90
CA SER A 96 15.04 5.64 12.07
C SER A 96 14.56 5.84 13.52
N TYR A 97 15.37 5.40 14.49
CA TYR A 97 15.08 5.55 15.91
C TYR A 97 15.20 7.00 16.42
N LEU A 98 15.84 7.90 15.66
CA LEU A 98 15.89 9.33 15.96
C LEU A 98 14.79 10.12 15.24
N GLY A 99 14.09 9.53 14.26
CA GLY A 99 13.11 10.26 13.45
C GLY A 99 13.70 11.47 12.71
N ASN A 100 14.99 11.42 12.36
CA ASN A 100 15.75 12.60 11.93
C ASN A 100 15.85 12.77 10.39
N LEU A 101 15.00 12.11 9.60
CA LEU A 101 15.10 12.20 8.13
C LEU A 101 14.99 13.64 7.64
N PHE A 102 14.02 14.39 8.15
CA PHE A 102 13.82 15.80 7.80
C PHE A 102 15.02 16.70 8.14
N LEU A 103 15.88 16.31 9.08
CA LEU A 103 17.10 17.07 9.43
C LEU A 103 18.23 16.81 8.43
N VAL A 104 18.40 15.56 8.00
CA VAL A 104 19.51 15.16 7.11
C VAL A 104 19.16 15.27 5.63
N ALA A 105 17.87 15.23 5.30
CA ALA A 105 17.35 15.31 3.94
C ALA A 105 16.02 16.09 3.91
N PRO A 106 16.05 17.42 4.08
CA PRO A 106 14.85 18.25 4.07
C PRO A 106 14.03 18.06 2.79
N GLY A 107 12.71 17.90 2.95
CA GLY A 107 11.77 17.71 1.83
C GLY A 107 11.87 16.38 1.09
N LYS A 108 12.65 15.41 1.59
CA LYS A 108 12.78 14.09 0.97
C LYS A 108 11.89 13.04 1.64
N MET A 109 11.46 12.06 0.86
CA MET A 109 10.74 10.86 1.32
C MET A 109 11.54 9.60 0.99
N LEU A 110 11.30 8.51 1.72
CA LEU A 110 12.02 7.26 1.49
C LEU A 110 11.36 6.41 0.42
N PHE A 111 12.14 6.07 -0.60
CA PHE A 111 11.94 4.87 -1.39
C PHE A 111 12.53 3.68 -0.62
N LYS A 112 11.66 2.75 -0.23
CA LYS A 112 12.02 1.61 0.63
C LYS A 112 12.44 0.37 -0.15
N GLY A 113 12.42 0.45 -1.48
CA GLY A 113 12.89 -0.62 -2.35
C GLY A 113 11.83 -1.68 -2.57
N LYS A 114 12.26 -2.94 -2.67
CA LYS A 114 11.37 -4.08 -2.93
C LYS A 114 10.43 -4.33 -1.75
N TYR A 115 9.13 -4.31 -2.01
CA TYR A 115 8.10 -4.77 -1.08
C TYR A 115 7.91 -6.27 -1.24
N LYS A 116 8.03 -7.03 -0.14
CA LYS A 116 8.04 -8.50 -0.18
C LYS A 116 6.65 -9.14 -0.24
N ASN A 117 5.57 -8.39 -0.01
CA ASN A 117 4.20 -8.92 0.05
C ASN A 117 4.06 -10.14 0.98
N LEU A 118 4.73 -10.13 2.14
CA LEU A 118 4.81 -11.31 3.03
C LEU A 118 3.44 -11.73 3.62
N ASN A 119 2.49 -10.79 3.72
CA ASN A 119 1.12 -11.08 4.12
C ASN A 119 0.26 -11.66 2.98
N GLY A 120 0.77 -11.66 1.74
CA GLY A 120 0.06 -12.14 0.55
C GLY A 120 -1.19 -11.33 0.24
N HIS A 121 -1.22 -10.04 0.59
CA HIS A 121 -2.40 -9.18 0.39
C HIS A 121 -2.49 -8.63 -1.02
N LEU A 122 -1.37 -8.36 -1.67
CA LEU A 122 -1.34 -7.90 -3.06
C LEU A 122 -1.34 -9.07 -4.04
N PRO A 123 -1.93 -8.90 -5.24
CA PRO A 123 -2.02 -9.96 -6.22
C PRO A 123 -0.63 -10.37 -6.74
N GLU A 124 -0.38 -11.67 -6.77
CA GLU A 124 0.88 -12.22 -7.28
C GLU A 124 0.75 -12.71 -8.73
N LYS A 125 1.86 -12.68 -9.45
CA LYS A 125 2.00 -13.17 -10.82
C LYS A 125 3.46 -13.51 -11.06
N SER A 126 3.75 -14.54 -11.84
CA SER A 126 5.13 -14.84 -12.26
C SER A 126 5.79 -13.61 -12.89
N GLY A 127 7.00 -13.29 -12.44
CA GLY A 127 7.76 -12.11 -12.87
C GLY A 127 7.33 -10.78 -12.25
N ARG A 128 6.27 -10.74 -11.42
CA ARG A 128 5.87 -9.52 -10.72
C ARG A 128 6.77 -9.24 -9.54
N VAL A 129 7.24 -8.01 -9.45
CA VAL A 129 8.01 -7.46 -8.32
C VAL A 129 7.29 -6.23 -7.81
N TRP A 130 7.07 -6.17 -6.51
CA TRP A 130 6.49 -5.03 -5.83
C TRP A 130 7.57 -4.12 -5.22
N TYR A 131 7.26 -2.84 -5.17
CA TYR A 131 8.10 -1.79 -4.59
C TYR A 131 7.26 -0.91 -3.66
N GLU A 132 7.89 -0.33 -2.63
CA GLU A 132 7.21 0.56 -1.68
C GLU A 132 7.94 1.90 -1.51
N ALA A 133 7.16 2.96 -1.31
CA ALA A 133 7.66 4.29 -0.97
C ALA A 133 6.74 4.97 0.06
N ASP A 134 7.34 5.79 0.92
CA ASP A 134 6.61 6.60 1.90
C ASP A 134 5.80 7.68 1.20
N ILE A 135 4.57 7.93 1.64
CA ILE A 135 3.79 9.10 1.20
C ILE A 135 3.44 9.95 2.41
N ASN A 136 3.12 11.23 2.15
CA ASN A 136 2.63 12.17 3.17
C ASN A 136 3.56 12.34 4.38
N TYR A 137 4.86 12.03 4.24
CA TYR A 137 5.87 12.28 5.27
C TYR A 137 6.32 13.74 5.23
N GLU A 138 6.30 14.40 6.39
CA GLU A 138 6.77 15.79 6.51
C GLU A 138 7.97 15.89 7.47
N TRP A 139 7.84 15.39 8.69
CA TRP A 139 8.88 15.47 9.71
C TRP A 139 8.73 14.38 10.78
N GLY A 140 9.75 14.24 11.63
CA GLY A 140 9.76 13.28 12.74
C GLY A 140 9.80 11.81 12.29
N TYR A 141 9.08 10.96 13.02
CA TYR A 141 8.97 9.54 12.68
C TYR A 141 8.14 9.32 11.42
N ARG A 142 8.48 8.27 10.68
CA ARG A 142 7.73 7.86 9.48
C ARG A 142 6.32 7.44 9.88
N GLY A 143 5.32 7.89 9.11
CA GLY A 143 3.93 7.47 9.28
C GLY A 143 3.66 6.04 8.80
N THR A 144 2.39 5.66 8.72
CA THR A 144 1.90 4.35 8.28
C THR A 144 1.59 4.27 6.79
N GLU A 145 1.64 5.40 6.09
CA GLU A 145 1.12 5.55 4.74
C GLU A 145 2.18 5.25 3.67
N ARG A 146 1.82 4.43 2.69
CA ARG A 146 2.74 3.98 1.63
C ARG A 146 2.02 3.89 0.30
N ILE A 147 2.74 4.25 -0.76
CA ILE A 147 2.40 3.80 -2.11
C ILE A 147 3.15 2.50 -2.40
N VAL A 148 2.46 1.53 -3.01
CA VAL A 148 3.00 0.23 -3.40
C VAL A 148 2.72 0.00 -4.87
N PHE A 149 3.76 -0.22 -5.66
CA PHE A 149 3.65 -0.32 -7.11
C PHE A 149 4.44 -1.49 -7.66
N SER A 150 4.00 -2.07 -8.78
CA SER A 150 4.64 -3.21 -9.41
C SER A 150 5.44 -2.81 -10.64
N ASN A 151 6.41 -3.66 -11.01
CA ASN A 151 7.12 -3.56 -12.29
C ASN A 151 6.21 -3.72 -13.52
N ASP A 152 4.99 -4.23 -13.36
CA ASP A 152 4.00 -4.39 -14.42
C ASP A 152 2.86 -3.36 -14.37
N GLY A 153 3.06 -2.24 -13.66
CA GLY A 153 2.20 -1.04 -13.74
C GLY A 153 0.96 -1.04 -12.82
N LEU A 154 0.88 -1.96 -11.85
CA LEU A 154 -0.14 -1.90 -10.81
C LEU A 154 0.30 -0.91 -9.72
N ILE A 155 -0.64 -0.12 -9.23
CA ILE A 155 -0.39 0.89 -8.19
C ILE A 155 -1.50 0.80 -7.15
N PHE A 156 -1.10 0.68 -5.90
CA PHE A 156 -1.96 0.66 -4.73
C PHE A 156 -1.44 1.65 -3.69
N VAL A 157 -2.33 2.12 -2.81
CA VAL A 157 -1.96 2.90 -1.64
C VAL A 157 -2.51 2.24 -0.39
N THR A 158 -1.76 2.30 0.70
CA THR A 158 -2.18 1.93 2.05
C THR A 158 -1.99 3.13 2.97
N TYR A 159 -2.95 3.36 3.86
CA TYR A 159 -2.87 4.40 4.89
C TYR A 159 -2.66 3.83 6.30
N ASP A 160 -2.77 2.51 6.44
CA ASP A 160 -2.85 1.80 7.71
C ASP A 160 -1.74 0.75 7.84
N HIS A 161 -0.57 0.99 7.25
CA HIS A 161 0.61 0.12 7.35
C HIS A 161 0.38 -1.29 6.78
N PHE A 162 -0.10 -1.34 5.52
CA PHE A 162 -0.30 -2.55 4.73
C PHE A 162 -1.43 -3.46 5.22
N TYR A 163 -2.34 -2.96 6.07
CA TYR A 163 -3.51 -3.71 6.51
C TYR A 163 -4.61 -3.69 5.47
N THR A 164 -4.85 -2.54 4.84
CA THR A 164 -5.79 -2.40 3.72
C THR A 164 -5.17 -1.55 2.62
N PHE A 165 -5.74 -1.67 1.43
CA PHE A 165 -5.26 -1.03 0.23
C PHE A 165 -6.40 -0.39 -0.55
N TYR A 166 -6.03 0.57 -1.40
CA TYR A 166 -6.89 1.19 -2.39
C TYR A 166 -6.17 1.10 -3.74
N GLU A 167 -6.90 0.80 -4.82
CA GLU A 167 -6.34 0.89 -6.17
C GLU A 167 -6.14 2.36 -6.56
N ILE A 168 -5.01 2.68 -7.19
CA ILE A 168 -4.83 3.96 -7.88
C ILE A 168 -5.25 3.79 -9.34
N LYS A 169 -6.27 4.57 -9.74
CA LYS A 169 -6.82 4.59 -11.10
C LYS A 169 -6.23 5.72 -11.92
#